data_AF-A0T1C4-F1
#
_entry.id   AF-A0T1C4-F1
#
_cell.length_a   1.000
_cell.length_b   1.000
_cell.length_c   1.000
_cell.angle_alpha   90.00
_cell.angle_beta   90.00
_cell.angle_gamma   90.00
#
_symmetry.space_group_name_H-M   'P 1'
#
loop_
_entity.id
_entity.type
_entity.pdbx_description
1 polymer ?
#
loop_
_entity_poly.entity_id
_entity_poly.type
_entity_poly.pdbx_seq_one_letter_code
_entity_poly.pdbx_strand_id
1 'polypeptide(L)'
;ITGKLSEFAPRAKFIHIDIDPAEISKNVPAHIPIVGDAKKVLPKLTREYRALQTEHGRLDERWKQLQAWQEEYPLRYEPGEGGEIKPQYMIEALYRATEGDAIITSDVG
;
A
#
# COMPACT_ATOMS: atom_id res chain seq x y z
N ILE A 1 9.63 -0.84 7.00
CA ILE A 1 11.02 -1.31 6.78
C ILE A 1 11.20 -1.51 5.28
N THR A 2 12.07 -0.73 4.64
CA THR A 2 12.28 -0.67 3.16
C THR A 2 13.26 -1.73 2.63
N GLY A 3 13.63 -2.71 3.44
CA GLY A 3 14.73 -3.62 3.12
C GLY A 3 16.03 -2.84 2.89
N LYS A 4 16.80 -3.22 1.86
CA LYS A 4 18.02 -2.52 1.45
C LYS A 4 17.68 -1.24 0.67
N LEU A 5 17.96 -0.08 1.26
CA LEU A 5 17.57 1.23 0.72
C LEU A 5 18.05 1.48 -0.72
N SER A 6 19.24 1.02 -1.10
CA SER A 6 19.77 1.18 -2.45
C SER A 6 18.98 0.41 -3.52
N GLU A 7 18.22 -0.60 -3.12
CA GLU A 7 17.39 -1.44 -3.99
C GLU A 7 15.90 -1.09 -3.89
N PHE A 8 15.54 -0.16 -3.00
CA PHE A 8 14.16 0.27 -2.82
C PHE A 8 13.77 1.27 -3.92
N ALA A 9 12.93 0.80 -4.85
CA ALA A 9 12.39 1.59 -5.96
C ALA A 9 13.46 2.43 -6.70
N PRO A 10 14.54 1.81 -7.22
CA PRO A 10 15.74 2.50 -7.67
C PRO A 10 15.54 3.42 -8.89
N ARG A 11 14.38 3.33 -9.55
CA ARG A 11 14.03 4.13 -10.74
C ARG A 11 12.84 5.08 -10.48
N ALA A 12 12.39 5.22 -9.24
CA ALA A 12 11.23 6.03 -8.90
C ALA A 12 11.62 7.49 -8.59
N LYS A 13 10.68 8.40 -8.87
CA LYS A 13 10.67 9.74 -8.27
C LYS A 13 9.83 9.69 -7.00
N PHE A 14 10.38 10.18 -5.89
CA PHE A 14 9.73 10.16 -4.59
C PHE A 14 9.02 11.49 -4.31
N ILE A 15 7.71 11.41 -4.10
CA ILE A 15 6.90 12.47 -3.50
C ILE A 15 6.60 12.02 -2.08
N HIS A 16 7.00 12.80 -1.07
CA HIS A 16 6.81 12.44 0.34
C HIS A 16 5.96 13.50 1.02
N ILE A 17 4.77 13.11 1.47
CA ILE A 17 3.84 13.96 2.21
C ILE A 17 3.84 13.49 3.67
N ASP A 18 4.36 14.31 4.57
CA ASP A 18 4.37 14.03 6.01
C ASP A 18 4.02 15.30 6.80
N ILE A 19 3.34 15.16 7.94
CA ILE A 19 3.04 16.30 8.81
C ILE A 19 4.24 16.69 9.65
N ASP A 20 5.15 15.75 9.94
CA ASP A 20 6.38 15.99 10.67
C ASP A 20 7.55 16.24 9.69
N PRO A 21 8.14 17.45 9.70
CA PRO A 21 9.34 17.74 8.91
C PRO A 21 10.51 16.78 9.16
N ALA A 22 10.63 16.19 10.35
CA ALA A 22 11.75 15.33 10.72
C ALA A 22 11.73 13.97 10.01
N GLU A 23 10.56 13.50 9.56
CA GLU A 23 10.44 12.24 8.80
C GLU A 23 10.72 12.43 7.30
N ILE A 24 10.62 13.66 6.79
CA ILE A 24 10.94 13.99 5.39
C ILE A 24 12.42 13.71 5.12
N SER A 25 12.69 12.90 4.09
CA SER A 25 14.04 12.50 3.66
C SER A 25 14.90 11.82 4.73
N LYS A 26 14.30 11.34 5.83
CA LYS A 26 15.03 10.66 6.91
C LYS A 26 15.73 9.38 6.45
N ASN A 27 15.04 8.55 5.64
CA ASN A 27 15.56 7.27 5.16
C ASN A 27 15.75 7.23 3.63
N VAL A 28 14.83 7.85 2.88
CA VAL A 28 14.85 7.89 1.40
C VAL A 28 14.72 9.35 0.97
N PRO A 29 15.67 9.89 0.17
CA PRO A 29 15.59 11.27 -0.31
C PRO A 29 14.31 11.52 -1.12
N ALA A 30 13.47 12.45 -0.64
CA ALA A 30 12.31 12.90 -1.37
C ALA A 30 12.72 13.88 -2.48
N HIS A 31 12.22 13.66 -3.70
CA HIS A 31 12.43 14.59 -4.81
C HIS A 31 11.46 15.78 -4.72
N ILE A 32 10.26 15.53 -4.20
CA ILE A 32 9.21 16.52 -3.98
C ILE A 32 8.70 16.34 -2.54
N PRO A 33 9.31 17.03 -1.56
CA PRO A 33 8.85 16.99 -0.18
C PRO A 33 7.66 17.93 0.04
N ILE A 34 6.65 17.47 0.77
CA ILE A 34 5.46 18.26 1.14
C ILE A 34 5.22 18.08 2.65
N VAL A 35 5.47 19.13 3.42
CA VAL A 35 5.14 19.14 4.85
C VAL A 35 3.68 19.56 5.03
N GLY A 36 2.85 18.67 5.55
CA GLY A 36 1.47 18.98 5.89
C GLY A 36 0.56 17.79 6.11
N ASP A 37 -0.62 18.08 6.66
CA ASP A 37 -1.68 17.09 6.86
C ASP A 37 -2.15 16.49 5.52
N ALA A 38 -1.93 15.19 5.34
CA ALA A 38 -2.33 14.45 4.14
C ALA A 38 -3.83 14.61 3.82
N LYS A 39 -4.70 14.72 4.84
CA LYS A 39 -6.14 14.95 4.68
C LYS A 39 -6.45 16.29 3.99
N LYS A 40 -5.57 17.28 4.14
CA LYS A 40 -5.69 18.61 3.52
C LYS A 40 -4.92 18.71 2.20
N VAL A 41 -3.80 17.99 2.07
CA VAL A 41 -2.95 18.01 0.88
C VAL A 41 -3.56 17.23 -0.28
N LEU A 42 -4.01 15.98 -0.03
CA LEU A 42 -4.50 15.09 -1.09
C LEU A 42 -5.66 15.70 -1.89
N PRO A 43 -6.70 16.32 -1.30
CA PRO A 43 -7.79 16.93 -2.07
C PRO A 43 -7.32 18.04 -3.02
N LYS A 44 -6.32 18.83 -2.60
CA LYS A 44 -5.74 19.88 -3.45
C LYS A 44 -4.99 19.26 -4.62
N LEU A 45 -4.13 18.26 -4.36
CA LEU A 45 -3.40 17.54 -5.41
C LEU A 45 -4.36 16.87 -6.40
N THR A 46 -5.43 16.23 -5.93
CA THR A 46 -6.45 15.62 -6.79
C THR A 46 -7.15 16.66 -7.65
N ARG A 47 -7.46 17.85 -7.11
CA ARG A 47 -8.06 18.95 -7.89
C ARG A 47 -7.13 19.43 -8.99
N GLU A 48 -5.86 19.72 -8.66
CA GLU A 48 -4.87 20.15 -9.65
C GLU A 48 -4.67 19.07 -10.72
N TYR A 49 -4.59 17.79 -10.32
CA TYR A 49 -4.47 16.67 -11.25
C TYR A 49 -5.66 16.58 -12.22
N ARG A 50 -6.89 16.74 -11.72
CA ARG A 50 -8.09 16.76 -12.58
C ARG A 50 -8.09 17.94 -13.55
N ALA A 51 -7.57 19.09 -13.15
CA ALA A 51 -7.47 20.27 -14.02
C ALA A 51 -6.51 20.05 -15.20
N LEU A 52 -5.54 19.13 -15.09
CA LEU A 52 -4.63 18.78 -16.19
C LEU A 52 -5.31 18.06 -17.36
N GLN A 53 -6.54 17.56 -17.18
CA GLN A 53 -7.29 16.84 -18.22
C GLN A 53 -6.46 15.74 -18.91
N THR A 54 -5.70 14.99 -18.10
CA THR A 54 -4.82 13.92 -18.62
C THR A 54 -5.62 12.85 -19.35
N GLU A 55 -5.03 12.25 -20.37
CA GLU A 55 -5.62 11.16 -21.14
C GLU A 55 -6.12 10.02 -20.23
N HIS A 56 -7.36 9.59 -20.47
CA HIS A 56 -7.95 8.43 -19.82
C HIS A 56 -7.24 7.17 -20.31
N GLY A 57 -6.93 6.24 -19.40
CA GLY A 57 -6.30 4.98 -19.77
C GLY A 57 -4.77 5.01 -19.88
N ARG A 58 -4.12 6.16 -19.64
CA ARG A 58 -2.63 6.30 -19.67
C ARG A 58 -1.87 5.36 -18.73
N LEU A 59 -2.57 4.73 -17.78
CA LEU A 59 -2.02 3.77 -16.82
C LEU A 59 -2.54 2.34 -17.04
N ASP A 60 -3.35 2.07 -18.06
CA ASP A 60 -4.03 0.79 -18.22
C ASP A 60 -3.06 -0.39 -18.35
N GLU A 61 -1.97 -0.22 -19.12
CA GLU A 61 -0.94 -1.26 -19.21
C GLU A 61 -0.24 -1.52 -17.87
N ARG A 62 -0.09 -0.49 -17.03
CA ARG A 62 0.42 -0.66 -15.66
C ARG A 62 -0.58 -1.40 -14.78
N TRP A 63 -1.86 -1.08 -14.89
CA TRP A 63 -2.91 -1.78 -14.16
C TRP A 63 -3.02 -3.25 -14.56
N LYS A 64 -2.96 -3.56 -15.86
CA LYS A 64 -2.91 -4.94 -16.36
C LYS A 64 -1.71 -5.71 -15.81
N GLN A 65 -0.54 -5.08 -15.79
CA GLN A 65 0.67 -5.68 -15.21
C GLN A 65 0.48 -6.00 -13.71
N LEU A 66 -0.08 -5.06 -12.94
CA LEU A 66 -0.34 -5.27 -11.52
C LEU A 66 -1.35 -6.38 -11.27
N GLN A 67 -2.41 -6.46 -12.08
CA GLN A 67 -3.40 -7.55 -12.01
C GLN A 67 -2.78 -8.90 -12.31
N ALA A 68 -1.95 -9.00 -13.36
CA ALA A 68 -1.23 -10.23 -13.69
C ALA A 68 -0.36 -10.71 -12.52
N TRP A 69 0.36 -9.80 -11.85
CA TRP A 69 1.16 -10.16 -10.67
C TRP A 69 0.31 -10.59 -9.47
N GLN A 70 -0.86 -9.98 -9.26
CA GLN A 70 -1.78 -10.41 -8.19
C GLN A 70 -2.33 -11.81 -8.44
N GLU A 71 -2.60 -12.16 -9.70
CA GLU A 71 -3.06 -13.49 -10.10
C GLU A 71 -1.95 -14.55 -10.01
N GLU A 72 -0.73 -14.19 -10.41
CA GLU A 72 0.44 -15.07 -10.39
C GLU A 72 0.96 -15.31 -8.97
N TYR A 73 0.98 -14.27 -8.14
CA TYR A 73 1.54 -14.31 -6.77
C TYR A 73 0.53 -13.86 -5.69
N PRO A 74 -0.64 -14.51 -5.56
CA PRO A 74 -1.58 -14.17 -4.51
C PRO A 74 -1.07 -14.69 -3.16
N LEU A 75 -1.64 -14.13 -2.07
CA LEU A 75 -1.45 -14.69 -0.73
C LEU A 75 -2.04 -16.11 -0.70
N ARG A 76 -1.20 -17.12 -0.47
CA ARG A 76 -1.57 -18.54 -0.39
C ARG A 76 -0.96 -19.17 0.85
N TYR A 77 -1.63 -20.19 1.36
CA TYR A 77 -1.13 -21.08 2.42
C TYR A 77 -1.64 -22.50 2.16
N GLU A 78 -0.91 -23.49 2.66
CA GLU A 78 -1.34 -24.88 2.56
C GLU A 78 -2.46 -25.17 3.57
N PRO A 79 -3.49 -25.95 3.20
CA PRO A 79 -4.52 -26.39 4.13
C PRO A 79 -3.93 -27.11 5.36
N GLY A 80 -4.65 -27.06 6.48
CA GLY A 80 -4.30 -27.88 7.66
C GLY A 80 -4.46 -29.36 7.37
N GLU A 81 -3.57 -30.18 7.92
CA GLU A 81 -3.70 -31.64 7.93
C GLU A 81 -4.34 -32.10 9.25
N GLY A 82 -5.05 -33.23 9.24
CA GLY A 82 -5.50 -33.88 10.48
C GLY A 82 -6.37 -33.05 11.43
N GLY A 83 -7.04 -32.00 10.96
CA GLY A 83 -7.89 -31.11 11.78
C GLY A 83 -7.18 -29.88 12.35
N GLU A 84 -5.93 -29.62 11.95
CA GLU A 84 -5.22 -28.39 12.31
C GLU A 84 -5.90 -27.14 11.73
N ILE A 85 -6.04 -26.10 12.56
CA ILE A 85 -6.50 -24.78 12.11
C ILE A 85 -5.27 -23.94 11.77
N LYS A 86 -5.12 -23.58 10.49
CA LYS A 86 -4.07 -22.64 10.06
C LYS A 86 -4.40 -21.22 10.54
N PRO A 87 -3.43 -20.45 11.09
CA PRO A 87 -3.68 -19.08 11.53
C PRO A 87 -4.28 -18.18 10.44
N GLN A 88 -3.83 -18.34 9.18
CA GLN A 88 -4.37 -17.62 8.04
C GLN A 88 -5.87 -17.91 7.85
N TYR A 89 -6.25 -19.19 7.93
CA TYR A 89 -7.65 -19.60 7.84
C TYR A 89 -8.50 -19.04 8.98
N MET A 90 -7.96 -19.00 10.20
CA MET A 90 -8.63 -18.39 11.36
C MET A 90 -8.93 -16.91 11.11
N ILE A 91 -7.96 -16.14 10.60
CA ILE A 91 -8.14 -14.72 10.30
C ILE A 91 -9.17 -14.52 9.17
N GLU A 92 -9.13 -15.35 8.13
CA GLU A 92 -10.15 -15.31 7.08
C GLU A 92 -11.56 -15.65 7.58
N ALA A 93 -11.67 -16.65 8.47
CA ALA A 93 -12.94 -17.02 9.08
C ALA A 93 -13.49 -15.89 9.95
N LEU A 94 -12.62 -15.22 10.71
CA LEU A 94 -12.98 -14.03 11.49
C LEU A 94 -13.47 -12.90 10.58
N TYR A 95 -12.77 -12.62 9.48
CA TYR A 95 -13.19 -11.62 8.50
C TYR A 95 -14.57 -11.96 7.93
N ARG A 96 -14.79 -13.21 7.50
CA ARG A 96 -16.09 -13.65 6.96
C ARG A 96 -17.23 -13.52 7.97
N ALA A 97 -16.97 -13.85 9.24
CA ALA A 97 -17.98 -13.79 10.30
C ALA A 97 -18.32 -12.36 10.75
N THR A 98 -17.38 -11.42 10.58
CA THR A 98 -17.53 -10.02 10.97
C THR A 98 -17.83 -9.09 9.79
N GLU A 99 -17.82 -9.65 8.57
CA GLU A 99 -17.90 -8.90 7.31
C GLU A 99 -16.82 -7.79 7.19
N GLY A 100 -15.73 -7.95 7.92
CA GLY A 100 -14.65 -6.94 8.02
C GLY A 100 -14.96 -5.77 8.95
N ASP A 101 -16.08 -5.78 9.68
CA ASP A 101 -16.51 -4.71 10.61
C ASP A 101 -16.16 -5.05 12.08
N ALA A 102 -14.90 -5.42 12.31
CA ALA A 102 -14.39 -5.68 13.65
C ALA A 102 -13.14 -4.83 13.94
N ILE A 103 -13.03 -4.36 15.18
CA ILE A 103 -11.79 -3.76 15.69
C ILE A 103 -10.83 -4.89 16.03
N ILE A 104 -9.68 -4.93 15.36
CA ILE A 104 -8.64 -5.95 15.56
C ILE A 104 -7.47 -5.36 16.35
N THR A 105 -7.04 -6.06 17.39
CA THR A 105 -5.80 -5.77 18.14
C THR A 105 -4.89 -7.00 18.08
N SER A 106 -3.58 -6.80 17.92
CA SER A 106 -2.60 -7.89 17.92
C SER A 106 -1.45 -7.58 18.87
N ASP A 107 -0.79 -8.63 19.35
CA ASP A 107 0.55 -8.54 19.91
C ASP A 107 1.59 -8.54 18.75
N VAL A 108 2.86 -8.81 19.05
CA VAL A 108 3.98 -8.90 18.09
C VAL A 108 4.22 -10.35 17.67
N GLY A 109 4.40 -10.60 16.37
CA GLY A 109 4.68 -11.92 15.79
C GLY A 109 5.24 -11.84 14.38
#